data_AF-A0A932MMQ2-F1
#
_entry.id   AF-A0A932MMQ2-F1
#
_cell.length_a   1.000
_cell.length_b   1.000
_cell.length_c   1.000
_cell.angle_alpha   90.00
_cell.angle_beta   90.00
_cell.angle_gamma   90.00
#
_symmetry.space_group_name_H-M   'P 1'
#
loop_
_entity.id
_entity.type
_entity.pdbx_description
1 polymer ?
#
loop_
_entity_poly.entity_id
_entity_poly.type
_entity_poly.pdbx_seq_one_letter_code
_entity_poly.pdbx_strand_id
1 'polypeptide(L)'
;MVLAAGTLFLAVAASPGWAAPMKIDAKLAERGKAVYARECAVCHGPAGKGDGEAAYLLFPAPRDFTSKMFKIRTTPSGEAPQRSDIVRVLLLGLPGSTMPSFVSLPESDLRAVAEYVLSLAGFENEPAEFVKIPKAPPATPEWLAKGKAAYLKYECNKCHGDKGDGKGTSAAELKDYLKRPIRPNDYTKGVFKGGGDVQSIITRILTGIEGTPMPSHAEVLEKQEDVIALAHYVRQFSKGRDFWQPSTGVIPARRAQGKASLRTDDPQWAKVIPTPIPMMQLNNDGRPPIEMNVRALHDETSISILLEWDDATPDRMGSVGTFGDAAAIQFSLGEKDPPLFVMGARDNLVNIWHWAAPPVDVEATYAGMAVDDYPLSGKPYPRKEMGHPPIAASRATRTPFVSAWAAGNPISTPGLARPFMDLNAGGFGTLQPQGPKDQNVQGQARWFRGKWRVVFTRSMESPGKQDAQLLAGSIHPIGFAVWDGFRRDRNGQKSVTTWYKLRIE
;
A
#
# COMPACT_ATOMS: atom_id res chain seq x y z
N MET A 1 40.50 -23.00 73.72
CA MET A 1 39.79 -21.72 73.87
C MET A 1 39.68 -21.09 72.50
N VAL A 2 38.46 -21.06 71.97
CA VAL A 2 38.12 -20.73 70.57
C VAL A 2 38.08 -19.21 70.40
N LEU A 3 38.80 -18.70 69.40
CA LEU A 3 38.74 -17.31 68.94
C LEU A 3 37.47 -17.10 68.11
N ALA A 4 36.60 -16.20 68.56
CA ALA A 4 35.39 -15.81 67.87
C ALA A 4 35.71 -14.83 66.72
N ALA A 5 35.52 -15.27 65.48
CA ALA A 5 35.50 -14.41 64.32
C ALA A 5 34.09 -13.83 64.14
N GLY A 6 33.93 -12.53 64.39
CA GLY A 6 32.69 -11.80 64.12
C GLY A 6 32.62 -11.40 62.64
N THR A 7 31.85 -12.13 61.85
CA THR A 7 31.53 -11.78 60.46
C THR A 7 30.40 -10.76 60.44
N LEU A 8 30.72 -9.55 59.97
CA LEU A 8 29.77 -8.47 59.70
C LEU A 8 28.88 -8.88 58.50
N PHE A 9 27.64 -9.26 58.75
CA PHE A 9 26.64 -9.42 57.69
C PHE A 9 26.22 -8.03 57.19
N LEU A 10 26.78 -7.59 56.06
CA LEU A 10 26.15 -6.56 55.24
C LEU A 10 24.87 -7.16 54.67
N ALA A 11 23.73 -6.80 55.25
CA ALA A 11 22.43 -7.01 54.63
C ALA A 11 22.38 -6.16 53.35
N VAL A 12 22.61 -6.79 52.20
CA VAL A 12 22.23 -6.22 50.91
C VAL A 12 20.71 -6.28 50.85
N ALA A 13 20.06 -5.19 51.24
CA ALA A 13 18.66 -4.96 50.95
C ALA A 13 18.52 -4.75 49.43
N ALA A 14 18.37 -5.84 48.68
CA ALA A 14 17.93 -5.78 47.30
C ALA A 14 16.46 -5.31 47.31
N SER A 15 16.23 -4.03 47.01
CA SER A 15 14.89 -3.55 46.66
C SER A 15 14.58 -4.01 45.23
N PRO A 16 13.53 -4.78 44.95
CA PRO A 16 13.04 -4.96 43.60
C PRO A 16 12.25 -3.68 43.27
N GLY A 17 12.95 -2.63 42.87
CA GLY A 17 12.31 -1.53 42.19
C GLY A 17 11.83 -2.03 40.84
N TRP A 18 10.62 -2.58 40.77
CA TRP A 18 9.86 -2.56 39.52
C TRP A 18 9.84 -1.10 39.07
N ALA A 19 10.47 -0.82 37.93
CA ALA A 19 10.56 0.53 37.41
C ALA A 19 9.15 1.14 37.38
N ALA A 20 8.99 2.33 37.97
CA ALA A 20 7.72 3.04 37.92
C ALA A 20 7.27 3.15 36.45
N PRO A 21 5.97 3.00 36.16
CA PRO A 21 5.47 3.02 34.79
C PRO A 21 5.87 4.35 34.13
N MET A 22 6.48 4.25 32.94
CA MET A 22 7.15 5.40 32.34
C MET A 22 6.11 6.36 31.77
N LYS A 23 6.08 7.59 32.30
CA LYS A 23 5.10 8.61 31.91
C LYS A 23 5.30 9.03 30.45
N ILE A 24 4.22 9.40 29.77
CA ILE A 24 4.28 10.01 28.43
C ILE A 24 4.98 11.37 28.51
N ASP A 25 5.93 11.62 27.61
CA ASP A 25 6.62 12.91 27.51
C ASP A 25 5.77 13.91 26.72
N ALA A 26 5.14 14.84 27.43
CA ALA A 26 4.30 15.88 26.84
C ALA A 26 5.05 16.81 25.88
N LYS A 27 6.33 17.09 26.12
CA LYS A 27 7.13 17.97 25.25
C LYS A 27 7.46 17.25 23.94
N LEU A 28 7.78 15.96 24.02
CA LEU A 28 8.02 15.13 22.85
C LEU A 28 6.72 14.88 22.06
N ALA A 29 5.58 14.72 22.74
CA ALA A 29 4.26 14.63 22.12
C ALA A 29 3.90 15.91 21.33
N GLU A 30 4.20 17.10 21.85
CA GLU A 30 3.94 18.36 21.13
C GLU A 30 4.80 18.47 19.85
N ARG A 31 6.04 18.00 19.86
CA ARG A 31 6.83 17.85 18.61
C ARG A 31 6.17 16.84 17.67
N GLY A 32 5.70 15.71 18.20
CA GLY A 32 5.04 14.66 17.45
C GLY A 32 3.78 15.13 16.73
N LYS A 33 3.04 16.05 17.32
CA LYS A 33 1.83 16.67 16.75
C LYS A 33 2.07 17.31 15.39
N ALA A 34 3.19 18.01 15.21
CA ALA A 34 3.51 18.65 13.94
C ALA A 34 3.79 17.63 12.82
N VAL A 35 4.52 16.57 13.15
CA VAL A 35 4.78 15.46 12.20
C VAL A 35 3.48 14.71 11.90
N TYR A 36 2.68 14.42 12.92
CA TYR A 36 1.39 13.75 12.78
C TYR A 36 0.44 14.53 11.86
N ALA A 37 0.36 15.86 12.02
CA ALA A 37 -0.48 16.70 11.19
C ALA A 37 -0.12 16.60 9.71
N ARG A 38 1.17 16.47 9.39
CA ARG A 38 1.67 16.37 8.01
C ARG A 38 1.57 14.96 7.42
N GLU A 39 1.86 13.93 8.22
CA GLU A 39 2.08 12.57 7.73
C GLU A 39 0.92 11.59 8.02
N CYS A 40 0.10 11.88 9.03
CA CYS A 40 -0.86 10.91 9.59
C CYS A 40 -2.31 11.39 9.57
N ALA A 41 -2.54 12.68 9.80
CA ALA A 41 -3.87 13.25 10.01
C ALA A 41 -4.80 13.13 8.78
N VAL A 42 -4.24 13.07 7.57
CA VAL A 42 -5.03 12.87 6.35
C VAL A 42 -5.82 11.56 6.37
N CYS A 43 -5.29 10.52 7.01
CA CYS A 43 -5.95 9.23 7.18
C CYS A 43 -6.61 9.10 8.56
N HIS A 44 -5.87 9.45 9.61
CA HIS A 44 -6.31 9.21 11.00
C HIS A 44 -7.14 10.35 11.61
N GLY A 45 -7.30 11.47 10.91
CA GLY A 45 -7.96 12.67 11.40
C GLY A 45 -7.07 13.49 12.36
N PRO A 46 -7.25 14.81 12.48
CA PRO A 46 -6.45 15.65 13.37
C PRO A 46 -6.62 15.27 14.85
N ALA A 47 -7.78 14.71 15.22
CA ALA A 47 -8.09 14.22 16.56
C ALA A 47 -7.81 12.72 16.75
N GLY A 48 -7.24 12.03 15.75
CA GLY A 48 -6.91 10.61 15.84
C GLY A 48 -8.09 9.64 15.85
N LYS A 49 -9.26 10.03 15.33
CA LYS A 49 -10.48 9.22 15.33
C LYS A 49 -10.62 8.27 14.14
N GLY A 50 -9.63 8.23 13.25
CA GLY A 50 -9.69 7.42 12.03
C GLY A 50 -10.63 7.97 10.96
N ASP A 51 -10.96 9.27 11.03
CA ASP A 51 -11.95 9.99 10.23
C ASP A 51 -11.31 11.11 9.38
N GLY A 52 -10.04 10.95 9.02
CA GLY A 52 -9.35 11.91 8.16
C GLY A 52 -9.99 12.03 6.78
N GLU A 53 -9.66 13.09 6.05
CA GLU A 53 -10.26 13.39 4.73
C GLU A 53 -10.13 12.22 3.74
N ALA A 54 -9.04 11.43 3.80
CA ALA A 54 -8.87 10.26 2.95
C ALA A 54 -9.54 8.99 3.48
N ALA A 55 -10.02 8.95 4.73
CA ALA A 55 -10.46 7.71 5.40
C ALA A 55 -11.56 6.94 4.65
N TYR A 56 -12.48 7.65 3.98
CA TYR A 56 -13.57 7.04 3.21
C TYR A 56 -13.10 6.27 1.96
N LEU A 57 -11.87 6.53 1.50
CA LEU A 57 -11.25 5.85 0.37
C LEU A 57 -10.49 4.58 0.78
N LEU A 58 -10.36 4.34 2.10
CA LEU A 58 -9.44 3.36 2.66
C LEU A 58 -10.17 2.15 3.22
N PHE A 59 -9.70 0.96 2.85
CA PHE A 59 -10.13 -0.28 3.48
C PHE A 59 -8.93 -1.22 3.69
N PRO A 60 -8.72 -1.75 4.91
CA PRO A 60 -9.48 -1.48 6.14
C PRO A 60 -9.38 -0.03 6.59
N ALA A 61 -10.41 0.45 7.30
CA ALA A 61 -10.45 1.82 7.80
C ALA A 61 -9.24 2.15 8.69
N PRO A 62 -8.77 3.41 8.69
CA PRO A 62 -7.72 3.88 9.61
C PRO A 62 -8.09 3.63 11.07
N ARG A 63 -7.07 3.50 11.92
CA ARG A 63 -7.27 3.27 13.35
C ARG A 63 -7.77 4.54 14.02
N ASP A 64 -8.89 4.41 14.74
CA ASP A 64 -9.29 5.31 15.83
C ASP A 64 -8.40 5.04 17.05
N PHE A 65 -7.54 5.98 17.40
CA PHE A 65 -6.67 5.92 18.57
C PHE A 65 -7.42 6.25 19.87
N THR A 66 -8.50 7.03 19.80
CA THR A 66 -9.31 7.42 20.97
C THR A 66 -10.10 6.24 21.54
N SER A 67 -10.30 5.19 20.74
CA SER A 67 -10.92 3.94 21.18
C SER A 67 -10.04 3.12 22.15
N LYS A 68 -8.78 3.54 22.39
CA LYS A 68 -7.77 2.85 23.22
C LYS A 68 -7.44 1.41 22.81
N MET A 69 -7.88 0.96 21.63
CA MET A 69 -7.68 -0.42 21.16
C MET A 69 -6.58 -0.51 20.11
N PHE A 70 -5.47 -1.15 20.46
CA PHE A 70 -4.31 -1.28 19.58
C PHE A 70 -4.08 -2.73 19.18
N LYS A 71 -4.03 -2.98 17.87
CA LYS A 71 -3.91 -4.34 17.30
C LYS A 71 -2.54 -4.97 17.55
N ILE A 72 -1.48 -4.17 17.50
CA ILE A 72 -0.10 -4.63 17.59
C ILE A 72 0.45 -4.12 18.92
N ARG A 73 0.67 -5.05 19.84
CA ARG A 73 1.15 -4.80 21.20
C ARG A 73 2.09 -5.89 21.66
N THR A 74 2.90 -5.59 22.67
CA THR A 74 3.69 -6.55 23.46
C THR A 74 3.23 -6.66 24.91
N THR A 75 2.14 -5.96 25.25
CA THR A 75 1.48 -5.93 26.57
C THR A 75 0.27 -6.87 26.63
N PRO A 76 -0.19 -7.25 27.84
CA PRO A 76 -1.39 -8.09 28.01
C PRO A 76 -2.62 -7.53 27.32
N SER A 77 -3.59 -8.38 26.96
CA SER A 77 -4.84 -7.91 26.33
C SER A 77 -5.61 -6.94 27.23
N GLY A 78 -6.07 -5.81 26.67
CA GLY A 78 -6.72 -4.73 27.41
C GLY A 78 -5.78 -3.60 27.84
N GLU A 79 -4.46 -3.85 27.85
CA GLU A 79 -3.46 -2.86 28.27
C GLU A 79 -2.98 -1.97 27.12
N ALA A 80 -2.48 -0.78 27.46
CA ALA A 80 -1.92 0.16 26.51
C ALA A 80 -0.75 -0.45 25.70
N PRO A 81 -0.53 -0.05 24.44
CA PRO A 81 0.69 -0.40 23.70
C PRO A 81 1.93 0.24 24.34
N GLN A 82 3.10 -0.36 24.13
CA GLN A 82 4.38 0.30 24.39
C GLN A 82 4.69 1.31 23.27
N ARG A 83 5.48 2.35 23.55
CA ARG A 83 6.03 3.24 22.51
C ARG A 83 6.78 2.45 21.44
N SER A 84 7.53 1.42 21.85
CA SER A 84 8.23 0.53 20.92
C SER A 84 7.27 -0.21 19.98
N ASP A 85 6.05 -0.52 20.41
CA ASP A 85 5.04 -1.15 19.55
C ASP A 85 4.59 -0.18 18.45
N ILE A 86 4.34 1.08 18.81
CA ILE A 86 3.94 2.12 17.85
C ILE A 86 5.08 2.45 16.90
N VAL A 87 6.31 2.63 17.41
CA VAL A 87 7.50 2.86 16.57
C VAL A 87 7.72 1.70 15.62
N ARG A 88 7.54 0.46 16.07
CA ARG A 88 7.63 -0.72 15.19
C ARG A 88 6.59 -0.68 14.08
N VAL A 89 5.35 -0.31 14.39
CA VAL A 89 4.29 -0.12 13.38
C VAL A 89 4.65 0.98 12.39
N LEU A 90 5.20 2.10 12.83
CA LEU A 90 5.64 3.18 11.95
C LEU A 90 6.80 2.72 11.05
N LEU A 91 7.75 1.94 11.57
CA LEU A 91 8.89 1.43 10.79
C LEU A 91 8.49 0.39 9.75
N LEU A 92 7.60 -0.54 10.10
CA LEU A 92 7.25 -1.69 9.25
C LEU A 92 5.98 -1.48 8.42
N GLY A 93 5.19 -0.46 8.76
CA GLY A 93 3.80 -0.36 8.34
C GLY A 93 2.95 -1.50 8.91
N LEU A 94 1.74 -1.67 8.38
CA LEU A 94 0.86 -2.79 8.73
C LEU A 94 0.43 -3.56 7.48
N PRO A 95 1.14 -4.66 7.12
CA PRO A 95 0.81 -5.49 5.95
C PRO A 95 -0.67 -5.86 5.85
N GLY A 96 -1.25 -5.74 4.65
CA GLY A 96 -2.68 -5.98 4.43
C GLY A 96 -3.59 -4.84 4.91
N SER A 97 -3.03 -3.64 5.11
CA SER A 97 -3.78 -2.41 5.33
C SER A 97 -3.20 -1.26 4.51
N THR A 98 -3.79 -0.08 4.63
CA THR A 98 -3.37 1.15 3.97
C THR A 98 -2.27 1.90 4.73
N MET A 99 -1.79 1.37 5.85
CA MET A 99 -0.75 2.01 6.68
C MET A 99 0.65 1.64 6.17
N PRO A 100 1.39 2.59 5.57
CA PRO A 100 2.71 2.34 5.01
C PRO A 100 3.81 2.31 6.08
N SER A 101 5.03 1.98 5.64
CA SER A 101 6.24 2.28 6.40
C SER A 101 6.58 3.79 6.32
N PHE A 102 7.03 4.33 7.44
CA PHE A 102 7.57 5.69 7.60
C PHE A 102 9.07 5.65 7.93
N VAL A 103 9.78 4.60 7.53
CA VAL A 103 11.22 4.43 7.80
C VAL A 103 12.11 5.57 7.26
N SER A 104 11.59 6.40 6.33
CA SER A 104 12.27 7.62 5.88
C SER A 104 12.32 8.74 6.91
N LEU A 105 11.39 8.76 7.88
CA LEU A 105 11.39 9.79 8.89
C LEU A 105 12.55 9.56 9.89
N PRO A 106 13.16 10.63 10.41
CA PRO A 106 14.15 10.51 11.47
C PRO A 106 13.61 9.74 12.66
N GLU A 107 14.43 8.90 13.29
CA GLU A 107 14.00 8.11 14.46
C GLU A 107 13.43 8.99 15.58
N SER A 108 13.99 10.20 15.76
CA SER A 108 13.47 11.17 16.72
C SER A 108 12.04 11.63 16.41
N ASP A 109 11.65 11.73 15.14
CA ASP A 109 10.28 12.06 14.73
C ASP A 109 9.35 10.85 14.93
N LEU A 110 9.81 9.64 14.63
CA LEU A 110 9.04 8.41 14.88
C LEU A 110 8.69 8.26 16.36
N ARG A 111 9.67 8.48 17.25
CA ARG A 111 9.46 8.48 18.70
C ARG A 111 8.51 9.60 19.12
N ALA A 112 8.64 10.79 18.54
CA ALA A 112 7.74 11.91 18.83
C ALA A 112 6.29 11.62 18.45
N VAL A 113 6.06 11.05 17.26
CA VAL A 113 4.73 10.63 16.81
C VAL A 113 4.17 9.53 17.73
N ALA A 114 4.99 8.59 18.18
CA ALA A 114 4.55 7.56 19.12
C ALA A 114 4.01 8.15 20.43
N GLU A 115 4.71 9.12 21.03
CA GLU A 115 4.22 9.84 22.22
C GLU A 115 2.90 10.57 21.93
N TYR A 116 2.81 11.25 20.78
CA TYR A 116 1.60 11.97 20.41
C TYR A 116 0.40 11.03 20.23
N VAL A 117 0.58 9.88 19.57
CA VAL A 117 -0.48 8.86 19.40
C VAL A 117 -0.95 8.29 20.74
N LEU A 118 -0.03 8.03 21.67
CA LEU A 118 -0.40 7.61 23.03
C LEU A 118 -1.17 8.69 23.78
N SER A 119 -0.78 9.96 23.62
CA SER A 119 -1.47 11.11 24.21
C SER A 119 -2.89 11.29 23.64
N LEU A 120 -3.08 11.09 22.33
CA LEU A 120 -4.39 11.13 21.66
C LEU A 120 -5.33 10.02 22.19
N ALA A 121 -4.78 8.85 22.49
CA ALA A 121 -5.51 7.76 23.11
C ALA A 121 -5.87 8.04 24.58
N GLY A 122 -5.27 9.07 25.21
CA GLY A 122 -5.50 9.38 26.63
C GLY A 122 -4.87 8.37 27.58
N PHE A 123 -3.75 7.77 27.20
CA PHE A 123 -2.88 7.06 28.13
C PHE A 123 -2.01 8.08 28.89
N GLU A 124 -1.64 7.78 30.13
CA GLU A 124 -0.76 8.65 30.93
C GLU A 124 0.62 8.02 31.15
N ASN A 125 0.64 6.69 31.27
CA ASN A 125 1.84 5.92 31.53
C ASN A 125 1.88 4.69 30.63
N GLU A 126 3.10 4.24 30.31
CA GLU A 126 3.28 2.93 29.71
C GLU A 126 3.09 1.81 30.73
N PRO A 127 2.57 0.65 30.32
CA PRO A 127 2.52 -0.52 31.18
C PRO A 127 3.95 -0.97 31.56
N ALA A 128 4.13 -1.35 32.81
CA ALA A 128 5.42 -1.88 33.28
C ALA A 128 5.66 -3.33 32.84
N GLU A 129 4.60 -4.07 32.52
CA GLU A 129 4.65 -5.49 32.23
C GLU A 129 4.60 -5.79 30.73
N PHE A 130 5.55 -6.62 30.28
CA PHE A 130 5.56 -7.22 28.94
C PHE A 130 5.05 -8.65 29.04
N VAL A 131 4.31 -9.08 28.01
CA VAL A 131 4.02 -10.52 27.86
C VAL A 131 5.34 -11.23 27.59
N LYS A 132 5.65 -12.24 28.40
CA LYS A 132 6.85 -13.07 28.21
C LYS A 132 6.71 -13.89 26.93
N ILE A 133 7.44 -13.50 25.90
CA ILE A 133 7.43 -14.20 24.61
C ILE A 133 8.49 -15.31 24.63
N PRO A 134 8.11 -16.60 24.54
CA PRO A 134 9.07 -17.68 24.52
C PRO A 134 9.90 -17.68 23.23
N LYS A 135 11.20 -17.96 23.38
CA LYS A 135 12.08 -18.19 22.23
C LYS A 135 11.67 -19.47 21.52
N ALA A 136 11.55 -19.39 20.19
CA ALA A 136 11.21 -20.54 19.36
C ALA A 136 12.47 -21.12 18.71
N PRO A 137 12.73 -22.44 18.83
CA PRO A 137 13.76 -23.10 18.03
C PRO A 137 13.39 -23.11 16.53
N PRO A 138 14.30 -23.54 15.64
CA PRO A 138 13.96 -23.74 14.23
C PRO A 138 12.83 -24.76 14.04
N ALA A 139 12.04 -24.58 12.97
CA ALA A 139 10.94 -25.47 12.65
C ALA A 139 11.43 -26.89 12.34
N THR A 140 10.79 -27.89 12.94
CA THR A 140 11.01 -29.31 12.63
C THR A 140 9.67 -29.96 12.25
N PRO A 141 9.67 -31.12 11.55
CA PRO A 141 8.44 -31.86 11.28
C PRO A 141 7.62 -32.18 12.54
N GLU A 142 8.29 -32.41 13.67
CA GLU A 142 7.66 -32.63 14.97
C GLU A 142 6.91 -31.37 15.45
N TRP A 143 7.52 -30.18 15.36
CA TRP A 143 6.86 -28.93 15.69
C TRP A 143 5.62 -28.67 14.83
N LEU A 144 5.68 -29.01 13.53
CA LEU A 144 4.54 -28.88 12.63
C LEU A 144 3.41 -29.86 12.99
N ALA A 145 3.74 -31.11 13.35
CA ALA A 145 2.74 -32.10 13.77
C ALA A 145 2.05 -31.67 15.08
N LYS A 146 2.83 -31.24 16.08
CA LYS A 146 2.30 -30.68 17.34
C LYS A 146 1.43 -29.45 17.09
N GLY A 147 1.90 -28.55 16.21
CA GLY A 147 1.18 -27.32 15.88
C GLY A 147 -0.14 -27.59 15.17
N LYS A 148 -0.20 -28.60 14.30
CA LYS A 148 -1.46 -29.05 13.68
C LYS A 148 -2.46 -29.55 14.73
N ALA A 149 -1.99 -30.38 15.66
CA ALA A 149 -2.83 -30.89 16.73
C ALA A 149 -3.35 -29.75 17.62
N ALA A 150 -2.48 -28.82 18.01
CA ALA A 150 -2.87 -27.63 18.77
C ALA A 150 -3.86 -26.74 18.00
N TYR A 151 -3.65 -26.52 16.70
CA TYR A 151 -4.51 -25.68 15.86
C TYR A 151 -5.96 -26.19 15.79
N LEU A 152 -6.14 -27.51 15.80
CA LEU A 152 -7.46 -28.15 15.88
C LEU A 152 -8.00 -28.18 17.32
N LYS A 153 -7.14 -28.47 18.31
CA LYS A 153 -7.52 -28.51 19.73
C LYS A 153 -8.10 -27.18 20.21
N TYR A 154 -7.43 -26.07 19.88
CA TYR A 154 -7.86 -24.72 20.23
C TYR A 154 -8.79 -24.11 19.17
N GLU A 155 -9.29 -24.93 18.24
CA GLU A 155 -10.31 -24.57 17.24
C GLU A 155 -9.96 -23.34 16.38
N CYS A 156 -8.67 -23.07 16.18
CA CYS A 156 -8.20 -21.96 15.36
C CYS A 156 -8.73 -22.03 13.92
N ASN A 157 -8.95 -23.27 13.44
CA ASN A 157 -9.51 -23.56 12.12
C ASN A 157 -10.96 -23.09 11.94
N LYS A 158 -11.76 -22.94 13.00
CA LYS A 158 -13.15 -22.42 12.88
C LYS A 158 -13.20 -21.02 12.30
N CYS A 159 -12.19 -20.19 12.58
CA CYS A 159 -12.06 -18.86 11.99
C CYS A 159 -11.08 -18.86 10.81
N HIS A 160 -9.88 -19.41 10.99
CA HIS A 160 -8.80 -19.28 10.01
C HIS A 160 -8.82 -20.34 8.89
N GLY A 161 -9.68 -21.36 8.99
CA GLY A 161 -9.78 -22.49 8.05
C GLY A 161 -8.65 -23.51 8.23
N ASP A 162 -8.87 -24.74 7.77
CA ASP A 162 -7.86 -25.81 7.84
C ASP A 162 -6.65 -25.54 6.93
N LYS A 163 -6.82 -24.66 5.93
CA LYS A 163 -5.79 -24.24 4.98
C LYS A 163 -5.14 -22.90 5.35
N GLY A 164 -5.56 -22.28 6.46
CA GLY A 164 -5.10 -20.94 6.85
C GLY A 164 -5.50 -19.84 5.87
N ASP A 165 -6.56 -20.06 5.08
CA ASP A 165 -7.05 -19.15 4.03
C ASP A 165 -8.11 -18.16 4.52
N GLY A 166 -8.40 -18.17 5.82
CA GLY A 166 -9.39 -17.29 6.45
C GLY A 166 -10.83 -17.66 6.13
N LYS A 167 -11.09 -18.90 5.67
CA LYS A 167 -12.43 -19.40 5.28
C LYS A 167 -12.96 -20.47 6.23
N GLY A 168 -12.67 -20.34 7.52
CA GLY A 168 -13.27 -21.21 8.55
C GLY A 168 -14.80 -21.05 8.59
N THR A 169 -15.49 -22.02 9.19
CA THR A 169 -16.97 -22.06 9.27
C THR A 169 -17.57 -20.82 9.93
N SER A 170 -16.87 -20.20 10.89
CA SER A 170 -17.31 -18.98 11.58
C SER A 170 -16.81 -17.68 10.93
N ALA A 171 -15.94 -17.75 9.91
CA ALA A 171 -15.22 -16.58 9.40
C ALA A 171 -16.13 -15.49 8.82
N ALA A 172 -17.26 -15.87 8.20
CA ALA A 172 -18.19 -14.93 7.57
C ALA A 172 -19.02 -14.14 8.60
N GLU A 173 -19.14 -14.64 9.82
CA GLU A 173 -19.96 -14.06 10.89
C GLU A 173 -19.17 -13.08 11.77
N LEU A 174 -17.84 -13.07 11.64
CA LEU A 174 -16.96 -12.25 12.45
C LEU A 174 -17.15 -10.76 12.20
N LYS A 175 -17.25 -10.01 13.30
CA LYS A 175 -17.41 -8.55 13.29
C LYS A 175 -16.40 -7.90 14.22
N ASP A 176 -15.92 -6.73 13.84
CA ASP A 176 -15.07 -5.92 14.71
C ASP A 176 -15.89 -5.28 15.86
N TYR A 177 -15.22 -4.53 16.73
CA TYR A 177 -15.87 -3.85 17.85
C TYR A 177 -16.96 -2.83 17.42
N LEU A 178 -16.90 -2.34 16.18
CA LEU A 178 -17.90 -1.45 15.57
C LEU A 178 -18.97 -2.22 14.79
N LYS A 179 -19.07 -3.54 14.98
CA LYS A 179 -20.00 -4.44 14.29
C LYS A 179 -19.81 -4.50 12.77
N ARG A 180 -18.68 -4.04 12.25
CA ARG A 180 -18.36 -4.13 10.81
C ARG A 180 -17.81 -5.53 10.50
N PRO A 181 -18.15 -6.13 9.35
CA PRO A 181 -17.57 -7.41 8.96
C PRO A 181 -16.05 -7.36 8.95
N ILE A 182 -15.40 -8.34 9.56
CA ILE A 182 -13.95 -8.48 9.56
C ILE A 182 -13.58 -9.92 9.26
N ARG A 183 -12.82 -10.14 8.19
CA ARG A 183 -12.35 -11.47 7.82
C ARG A 183 -10.97 -11.74 8.42
N PRO A 184 -10.70 -12.96 8.88
CA PRO A 184 -9.35 -13.39 9.21
C PRO A 184 -8.43 -13.25 7.99
N ASN A 185 -7.16 -12.97 8.23
CA ASN A 185 -6.19 -12.91 7.14
C ASN A 185 -6.02 -14.28 6.47
N ASP A 186 -5.88 -14.28 5.15
CA ASP A 186 -5.44 -15.42 4.37
C ASP A 186 -3.91 -15.52 4.45
N TYR A 187 -3.42 -16.39 5.34
CA TYR A 187 -2.00 -16.57 5.59
C TYR A 187 -1.25 -17.20 4.42
N THR A 188 -1.97 -17.84 3.48
CA THR A 188 -1.34 -18.38 2.27
C THR A 188 -0.72 -17.28 1.42
N LYS A 189 -1.20 -16.04 1.54
CA LYS A 189 -0.65 -14.85 0.87
C LYS A 189 0.60 -14.29 1.53
N GLY A 190 1.01 -14.80 2.70
CA GLY A 190 2.16 -14.27 3.45
C GLY A 190 1.91 -12.90 4.10
N VAL A 191 0.65 -12.50 4.27
CA VAL A 191 0.29 -11.19 4.84
C VAL A 191 -0.03 -11.31 6.32
N PHE A 192 0.92 -10.87 7.17
CA PHE A 192 0.78 -10.88 8.63
C PHE A 192 0.85 -9.44 9.18
N LYS A 193 -0.25 -8.93 9.75
CA LYS A 193 -0.33 -7.53 10.22
C LYS A 193 0.73 -7.17 11.25
N GLY A 194 1.12 -8.10 12.11
CA GLY A 194 2.10 -7.90 13.17
C GLY A 194 3.50 -8.45 12.90
N GLY A 195 3.77 -8.89 11.66
CA GLY A 195 5.00 -9.59 11.26
C GLY A 195 4.77 -11.09 11.07
N GLY A 196 5.38 -11.66 10.03
CA GLY A 196 5.23 -13.06 9.65
C GLY A 196 6.25 -14.00 10.28
N ASP A 197 7.26 -13.51 10.99
CA ASP A 197 8.20 -14.35 11.71
C ASP A 197 7.55 -15.05 12.93
N VAL A 198 8.14 -16.17 13.36
CA VAL A 198 7.58 -17.01 14.42
C VAL A 198 7.40 -16.24 15.74
N GLN A 199 8.32 -15.33 16.09
CA GLN A 199 8.22 -14.55 17.33
C GLN A 199 7.05 -13.57 17.27
N SER A 200 6.87 -12.91 16.14
CA SER A 200 5.72 -12.03 15.90
C SER A 200 4.40 -12.78 15.95
N ILE A 201 4.33 -14.00 15.39
CA ILE A 201 3.13 -14.85 15.44
C ILE A 201 2.83 -15.28 16.89
N ILE A 202 3.82 -15.76 17.64
CA ILE A 202 3.68 -16.08 19.07
C ILE A 202 3.14 -14.87 19.82
N THR A 203 3.71 -13.69 19.58
CA THR A 203 3.28 -12.45 20.23
C THR A 203 1.81 -12.18 19.97
N ARG A 204 1.31 -12.32 18.73
CA ARG A 204 -0.11 -12.10 18.43
C ARG A 204 -1.04 -13.13 19.06
N ILE A 205 -0.62 -14.39 19.17
CA ILE A 205 -1.42 -15.43 19.84
C ILE A 205 -1.53 -15.10 21.34
N LEU A 206 -0.44 -14.66 21.98
CA LEU A 206 -0.42 -14.35 23.41
C LEU A 206 -1.04 -13.00 23.77
N THR A 207 -0.91 -11.97 22.93
CA THR A 207 -1.45 -10.63 23.23
C THR A 207 -2.88 -10.45 22.72
N GLY A 208 -3.33 -11.29 21.78
CA GLY A 208 -4.55 -11.06 21.01
C GLY A 208 -4.42 -9.88 20.04
N ILE A 209 -5.51 -9.61 19.30
CA ILE A 209 -5.61 -8.48 18.36
C ILE A 209 -6.85 -7.66 18.71
N GLU A 210 -6.64 -6.57 19.47
CA GLU A 210 -7.74 -5.78 20.00
C GLU A 210 -8.65 -5.14 18.95
N GLY A 211 -9.91 -5.01 19.34
CA GLY A 211 -11.00 -4.57 18.48
C GLY A 211 -11.37 -5.59 17.41
N THR A 212 -10.86 -6.83 17.48
CA THR A 212 -11.23 -7.93 16.58
C THR A 212 -11.63 -9.17 17.39
N PRO A 213 -12.31 -10.15 16.79
CA PRO A 213 -12.65 -11.41 17.45
C PRO A 213 -11.46 -12.36 17.73
N MET A 214 -10.21 -11.93 17.54
CA MET A 214 -9.02 -12.73 17.85
C MET A 214 -8.54 -12.41 19.28
N PRO A 215 -8.92 -13.22 20.29
CA PRO A 215 -8.57 -12.96 21.68
C PRO A 215 -7.09 -13.28 21.96
N SER A 216 -6.63 -12.87 23.15
CA SER A 216 -5.44 -13.47 23.74
C SER A 216 -5.71 -14.93 24.07
N HIS A 217 -4.73 -15.80 23.81
CA HIS A 217 -4.75 -17.20 24.21
C HIS A 217 -3.78 -17.47 25.36
N ALA A 218 -3.20 -16.45 25.99
CA ALA A 218 -2.21 -16.61 27.05
C ALA A 218 -2.71 -17.44 28.24
N GLU A 219 -4.01 -17.34 28.57
CA GLU A 219 -4.65 -18.06 29.66
C GLU A 219 -5.28 -19.41 29.25
N VAL A 220 -5.48 -19.61 27.94
CA VAL A 220 -6.16 -20.82 27.40
C VAL A 220 -5.15 -21.89 26.99
N LEU A 221 -3.94 -21.49 26.61
CA LEU A 221 -2.87 -22.41 26.23
C LEU A 221 -2.35 -23.16 27.46
N GLU A 222 -2.47 -24.48 27.44
CA GLU A 222 -2.06 -25.33 28.57
C GLU A 222 -0.54 -25.43 28.71
N LYS A 223 0.21 -25.30 27.60
CA LYS A 223 1.66 -25.53 27.54
C LYS A 223 2.35 -24.44 26.73
N GLN A 224 3.55 -24.05 27.15
CA GLN A 224 4.37 -23.09 26.40
C GLN A 224 4.79 -23.65 25.02
N GLU A 225 4.95 -24.97 24.92
CA GLU A 225 5.26 -25.65 23.66
C GLU A 225 4.12 -25.51 22.64
N ASP A 226 2.87 -25.37 23.08
CA ASP A 226 1.72 -25.28 22.17
C ASP A 226 1.78 -23.99 21.36
N VAL A 227 2.13 -22.84 21.97
CA VAL A 227 2.22 -21.58 21.22
C VAL A 227 3.38 -21.56 20.22
N ILE A 228 4.51 -22.17 20.58
CA ILE A 228 5.65 -22.33 19.67
C ILE A 228 5.23 -23.21 18.48
N ALA A 229 4.59 -24.34 18.75
CA ALA A 229 4.13 -25.27 17.74
C ALA A 229 3.07 -24.64 16.81
N LEU A 230 2.08 -23.94 17.38
CA LEU A 230 1.07 -23.18 16.64
C LEU A 230 1.72 -22.16 15.71
N ALA A 231 2.70 -21.40 16.19
CA ALA A 231 3.35 -20.38 15.38
C ALA A 231 4.11 -20.96 14.18
N HIS A 232 4.81 -22.09 14.36
CA HIS A 232 5.42 -22.81 13.24
C HIS A 232 4.37 -23.33 12.24
N TYR A 233 3.27 -23.90 12.75
CA TYR A 233 2.19 -24.43 11.92
C TYR A 233 1.50 -23.32 11.11
N VAL A 234 1.22 -22.17 11.72
CA VAL A 234 0.65 -21.00 11.04
C VAL A 234 1.62 -20.43 10.01
N ARG A 235 2.91 -20.30 10.35
CA ARG A 235 3.93 -19.80 9.41
C ARG A 235 4.01 -20.65 8.15
N GLN A 236 3.83 -21.97 8.26
CA GLN A 236 3.93 -22.88 7.11
C GLN A 236 2.91 -22.56 6.00
N PHE A 237 1.73 -22.01 6.32
CA PHE A 237 0.69 -21.72 5.33
C PHE A 237 1.18 -20.75 4.25
N SER A 238 2.03 -19.80 4.65
CA SER A 238 2.67 -18.86 3.73
C SER A 238 3.76 -19.47 2.84
N LYS A 239 4.18 -20.71 3.13
CA LYS A 239 5.36 -21.38 2.53
C LYS A 239 6.63 -20.54 2.66
N GLY A 240 6.77 -19.82 3.78
CA GLY A 240 7.92 -18.95 4.05
C GLY A 240 7.82 -17.57 3.40
N ARG A 241 6.75 -17.26 2.65
CA ARG A 241 6.52 -15.91 2.12
C ARG A 241 6.19 -14.94 3.24
N ASP A 242 6.76 -13.74 3.16
CA ASP A 242 6.43 -12.64 4.05
C ASP A 242 6.26 -11.37 3.22
N PHE A 243 5.04 -10.86 3.16
CA PHE A 243 4.74 -9.63 2.48
C PHE A 243 5.01 -8.44 3.41
N TRP A 244 5.90 -7.56 2.97
CA TRP A 244 6.24 -6.33 3.66
C TRP A 244 5.54 -5.14 3.00
N GLN A 245 5.20 -4.13 3.80
CA GLN A 245 4.68 -2.89 3.22
C GLN A 245 5.76 -2.18 2.38
N PRO A 246 5.33 -1.33 1.41
CA PRO A 246 6.25 -0.43 0.73
C PRO A 246 7.08 0.36 1.75
N SER A 247 8.38 0.41 1.52
CA SER A 247 9.35 1.15 2.33
C SER A 247 10.28 1.93 1.41
N THR A 248 11.21 2.72 1.94
CA THR A 248 12.09 3.52 1.09
C THR A 248 13.23 2.67 0.52
N GLY A 249 13.49 2.82 -0.78
CA GLY A 249 14.62 2.17 -1.46
C GLY A 249 15.21 3.07 -2.55
N VAL A 250 16.31 2.62 -3.15
CA VAL A 250 16.97 3.32 -4.27
C VAL A 250 16.76 2.53 -5.56
N ILE A 251 16.26 3.22 -6.59
CA ILE A 251 16.12 2.69 -7.95
C ILE A 251 17.21 3.35 -8.80
N PRO A 252 18.21 2.61 -9.28
CA PRO A 252 19.20 3.18 -10.18
C PRO A 252 18.63 3.34 -11.59
N ALA A 253 18.71 4.55 -12.15
CA ALA A 253 18.60 4.77 -13.59
C ALA A 253 19.99 4.61 -14.19
N ARG A 254 20.21 3.51 -14.93
CA ARG A 254 21.52 3.18 -15.50
C ARG A 254 21.73 3.89 -16.83
N ARG A 255 22.98 4.27 -17.14
CA ARG A 255 23.31 4.78 -18.47
C ARG A 255 23.13 3.70 -19.53
N ALA A 256 22.33 3.98 -20.56
CA ALA A 256 22.03 3.08 -21.67
C ALA A 256 23.22 2.96 -22.64
N GLN A 257 23.25 1.86 -23.39
CA GLN A 257 24.16 1.71 -24.53
C GLN A 257 23.48 2.29 -25.77
N GLY A 258 23.76 3.56 -26.09
CA GLY A 258 23.04 4.30 -27.13
C GLY A 258 21.78 4.94 -26.56
N LYS A 259 20.72 5.04 -27.38
CA LYS A 259 19.46 5.67 -26.96
C LYS A 259 18.73 4.85 -25.89
N ALA A 260 18.14 5.54 -24.92
CA ALA A 260 17.27 4.92 -23.93
C ALA A 260 16.06 4.29 -24.62
N SER A 261 15.77 3.03 -24.31
CA SER A 261 14.76 2.31 -25.06
C SER A 261 13.34 2.78 -24.75
N LEU A 262 12.56 2.94 -25.80
CA LEU A 262 11.11 3.16 -25.77
C LEU A 262 10.32 1.84 -25.85
N ARG A 263 11.00 0.73 -26.18
CA ARG A 263 10.37 -0.55 -26.47
C ARG A 263 10.31 -1.43 -25.24
N THR A 264 9.17 -2.08 -25.01
CA THR A 264 9.01 -3.00 -23.86
C THR A 264 9.89 -4.25 -23.98
N ASP A 265 10.23 -4.67 -25.20
CA ASP A 265 10.94 -5.93 -25.49
C ASP A 265 12.43 -5.74 -25.82
N ASP A 266 12.96 -4.54 -25.60
CA ASP A 266 14.35 -4.23 -25.92
C ASP A 266 15.34 -5.05 -25.06
N PRO A 267 16.37 -5.67 -25.68
CA PRO A 267 17.40 -6.41 -24.96
C PRO A 267 18.17 -5.58 -23.91
N GLN A 268 18.20 -4.25 -24.02
CA GLN A 268 18.85 -3.39 -23.01
C GLN A 268 18.26 -3.62 -21.60
N TRP A 269 16.96 -3.91 -21.48
CA TRP A 269 16.31 -4.16 -20.20
C TRP A 269 16.83 -5.39 -19.48
N ALA A 270 17.34 -6.39 -20.21
CA ALA A 270 17.90 -7.60 -19.62
C ALA A 270 19.22 -7.33 -18.87
N LYS A 271 19.90 -6.20 -19.17
CA LYS A 271 21.15 -5.79 -18.51
C LYS A 271 20.91 -5.01 -17.22
N VAL A 272 19.66 -4.62 -16.95
CA VAL A 272 19.29 -3.86 -15.74
C VAL A 272 18.61 -4.79 -14.75
N ILE A 273 19.21 -4.90 -13.56
CA ILE A 273 18.63 -5.66 -12.46
C ILE A 273 17.32 -4.97 -12.04
N PRO A 274 16.17 -5.69 -12.02
CA PRO A 274 14.92 -5.12 -11.55
C PRO A 274 15.00 -4.75 -10.07
N THR A 275 14.41 -3.62 -9.71
CA THR A 275 14.12 -3.29 -8.32
C THR A 275 12.69 -3.74 -8.01
N PRO A 276 12.48 -4.77 -7.16
CA PRO A 276 11.15 -5.19 -6.74
C PRO A 276 10.57 -4.18 -5.76
N ILE A 277 9.33 -3.76 -6.00
CA ILE A 277 8.63 -2.75 -5.22
C ILE A 277 7.30 -3.34 -4.75
N PRO A 278 7.18 -3.73 -3.47
CA PRO A 278 5.89 -4.12 -2.92
C PRO A 278 4.94 -2.92 -2.94
N MET A 279 3.65 -3.18 -3.21
CA MET A 279 2.62 -2.15 -3.29
C MET A 279 1.55 -2.35 -2.22
N MET A 280 1.09 -1.25 -1.62
CA MET A 280 -0.02 -1.27 -0.67
C MET A 280 -1.34 -1.01 -1.40
N GLN A 281 -2.39 -1.74 -1.06
CA GLN A 281 -3.72 -1.47 -1.59
C GLN A 281 -4.43 -0.43 -0.74
N LEU A 282 -4.94 0.65 -1.35
CA LEU A 282 -5.75 1.64 -0.63
C LEU A 282 -7.14 1.08 -0.29
N ASN A 283 -7.69 0.22 -1.14
CA ASN A 283 -8.91 -0.53 -0.87
C ASN A 283 -8.60 -2.03 -0.96
N ASN A 284 -8.36 -2.67 0.19
CA ASN A 284 -7.97 -4.08 0.26
C ASN A 284 -9.18 -5.01 0.09
N ASP A 285 -9.44 -5.41 -1.14
CA ASP A 285 -10.51 -6.36 -1.50
C ASP A 285 -10.16 -7.83 -1.19
N GLY A 286 -9.00 -8.07 -0.56
CA GLY A 286 -8.48 -9.39 -0.22
C GLY A 286 -7.68 -10.07 -1.32
N ARG A 287 -7.40 -9.42 -2.46
CA ARG A 287 -6.48 -9.96 -3.48
C ARG A 287 -5.05 -10.05 -2.95
N PRO A 288 -4.20 -10.95 -3.50
CA PRO A 288 -2.78 -10.98 -3.18
C PRO A 288 -2.13 -9.60 -3.35
N PRO A 289 -1.20 -9.21 -2.48
CA PRO A 289 -0.42 -8.00 -2.69
C PRO A 289 0.31 -8.03 -4.04
N ILE A 290 0.43 -6.86 -4.65
CA ILE A 290 1.13 -6.69 -5.93
C ILE A 290 2.58 -6.32 -5.62
N GLU A 291 3.52 -6.94 -6.32
CA GLU A 291 4.91 -6.51 -6.39
C GLU A 291 5.20 -6.08 -7.83
N MET A 292 5.75 -4.88 -7.98
CA MET A 292 6.11 -4.31 -9.27
C MET A 292 7.62 -4.26 -9.43
N ASN A 293 8.13 -4.78 -10.55
CA ASN A 293 9.53 -4.66 -10.91
C ASN A 293 9.75 -3.37 -11.70
N VAL A 294 10.67 -2.53 -11.22
CA VAL A 294 11.05 -1.28 -11.88
C VAL A 294 12.47 -1.35 -12.39
N ARG A 295 12.67 -0.90 -13.63
CA ARG A 295 13.99 -0.67 -14.24
C ARG A 295 14.01 0.73 -14.83
N ALA A 296 15.14 1.43 -14.74
CA ALA A 296 15.30 2.74 -15.33
C ALA A 296 16.60 2.81 -16.14
N LEU A 297 16.53 3.46 -17.30
CA LEU A 297 17.63 3.70 -18.24
C LEU A 297 17.64 5.17 -18.63
N HIS A 298 18.81 5.76 -18.85
CA HIS A 298 18.93 7.09 -19.44
C HIS A 298 20.07 7.17 -20.45
N ASP A 299 20.00 8.11 -21.38
CA ASP A 299 21.05 8.36 -22.39
C ASP A 299 21.60 9.80 -22.33
N GLU A 300 21.50 10.43 -21.16
CA GLU A 300 21.83 11.84 -20.87
C GLU A 300 20.88 12.86 -21.52
N THR A 301 20.07 12.45 -22.49
CA THR A 301 19.07 13.31 -23.14
C THR A 301 17.64 12.93 -22.74
N SER A 302 17.40 11.64 -22.56
CA SER A 302 16.11 11.05 -22.24
C SER A 302 16.26 9.98 -21.17
N ILE A 303 15.20 9.77 -20.42
CA ILE A 303 15.09 8.74 -19.40
C ILE A 303 13.87 7.87 -19.72
N SER A 304 14.07 6.56 -19.65
CA SER A 304 13.03 5.55 -19.81
C SER A 304 12.89 4.72 -18.55
N ILE A 305 11.66 4.56 -18.07
CA ILE A 305 11.33 3.77 -16.88
C ILE A 305 10.37 2.67 -17.28
N LEU A 306 10.80 1.42 -17.11
CA LEU A 306 10.02 0.21 -17.35
C LEU A 306 9.39 -0.25 -16.03
N LEU A 307 8.06 -0.36 -16.04
CA LEU A 307 7.26 -1.00 -15.00
C LEU A 307 6.81 -2.38 -15.48
N GLU A 308 6.90 -3.38 -14.60
CA GLU A 308 6.43 -4.74 -14.86
C GLU A 308 5.73 -5.33 -13.64
N TRP A 309 4.49 -5.78 -13.81
CA TRP A 309 3.71 -6.43 -12.74
C TRP A 309 2.86 -7.58 -13.29
N ASP A 310 2.47 -8.49 -12.38
CA ASP A 310 1.56 -9.59 -12.69
C ASP A 310 0.13 -9.08 -12.79
N ASP A 311 -0.52 -9.41 -13.90
CA ASP A 311 -1.93 -9.11 -14.15
C ASP A 311 -2.55 -10.20 -15.04
N ALA A 312 -3.57 -10.87 -14.54
CA ALA A 312 -4.17 -12.01 -15.22
C ALA A 312 -4.89 -11.62 -16.51
N THR A 313 -5.34 -10.36 -16.63
CA THR A 313 -6.18 -9.89 -17.73
C THR A 313 -5.65 -8.56 -18.27
N PRO A 314 -5.66 -8.34 -19.60
CA PRO A 314 -5.34 -7.04 -20.18
C PRO A 314 -6.60 -6.18 -20.29
N ASP A 315 -7.13 -5.73 -19.16
CA ASP A 315 -8.43 -5.08 -19.09
C ASP A 315 -8.42 -3.70 -19.77
N ARG A 316 -9.49 -3.43 -20.51
CA ARG A 316 -9.70 -2.19 -21.26
C ARG A 316 -11.12 -1.71 -21.04
N MET A 317 -11.30 -0.40 -20.96
CA MET A 317 -12.63 0.19 -20.89
C MET A 317 -13.36 -0.03 -22.23
N GLY A 318 -14.43 -0.81 -22.23
CA GLY A 318 -15.24 -1.12 -23.42
C GLY A 318 -16.73 -0.82 -23.24
N SER A 319 -17.22 -0.77 -22.00
CA SER A 319 -18.62 -0.48 -21.68
C SER A 319 -18.77 0.17 -20.30
N VAL A 320 -19.98 0.65 -19.99
CA VAL A 320 -20.29 1.23 -18.68
C VAL A 320 -20.04 0.21 -17.58
N GLY A 321 -19.25 0.59 -16.57
CA GLY A 321 -18.93 -0.27 -15.42
C GLY A 321 -17.72 -1.18 -15.61
N THR A 322 -17.11 -1.20 -16.80
CA THR A 322 -15.77 -1.76 -17.06
C THR A 322 -14.69 -0.71 -16.84
N PHE A 323 -13.53 -1.13 -16.36
CA PHE A 323 -12.38 -0.28 -16.11
C PHE A 323 -11.17 -0.89 -16.82
N GLY A 324 -10.26 -0.04 -17.30
CA GLY A 324 -9.03 -0.50 -17.92
C GLY A 324 -7.87 -0.49 -16.92
N ASP A 325 -6.87 -1.31 -17.20
CA ASP A 325 -5.63 -1.30 -16.42
C ASP A 325 -4.93 0.05 -16.56
N ALA A 326 -4.24 0.47 -15.51
CA ALA A 326 -3.47 1.70 -15.54
C ALA A 326 -2.24 1.60 -14.65
N ALA A 327 -1.24 2.42 -14.94
CA ALA A 327 -0.06 2.57 -14.12
C ALA A 327 0.38 4.03 -14.10
N ALA A 328 0.99 4.47 -13.01
CA ALA A 328 1.51 5.83 -12.89
C ALA A 328 2.83 5.86 -12.14
N ILE A 329 3.65 6.85 -12.50
CA ILE A 329 4.87 7.25 -11.83
C ILE A 329 4.65 8.67 -11.33
N GLN A 330 4.96 8.95 -10.07
CA GLN A 330 4.94 10.30 -9.51
C GLN A 330 6.34 10.74 -9.09
N PHE A 331 6.64 12.02 -9.27
CA PHE A 331 7.85 12.70 -8.85
C PHE A 331 7.51 13.89 -7.98
N SER A 332 8.27 14.11 -6.91
CA SER A 332 8.17 15.35 -6.13
C SER A 332 8.81 16.52 -6.90
N LEU A 333 8.13 17.67 -6.89
CA LEU A 333 8.69 18.93 -7.40
C LEU A 333 9.29 19.81 -6.30
N GLY A 334 9.10 19.44 -5.03
CA GLY A 334 9.69 20.17 -3.89
C GLY A 334 11.22 20.04 -3.82
N GLU A 335 11.88 21.11 -3.36
CA GLU A 335 13.34 21.23 -3.31
C GLU A 335 14.01 20.57 -2.10
N LYS A 336 13.30 20.41 -0.98
CA LYS A 336 13.84 19.86 0.28
C LYS A 336 13.34 18.45 0.57
N ASP A 337 12.11 18.38 1.07
CA ASP A 337 11.45 17.15 1.45
C ASP A 337 10.25 16.90 0.53
N PRO A 338 10.03 15.67 0.08
CA PRO A 338 8.82 15.36 -0.65
C PRO A 338 7.61 15.53 0.26
N PRO A 339 6.43 15.90 -0.29
CA PRO A 339 5.19 15.90 0.46
C PRO A 339 4.82 14.47 0.86
N LEU A 340 3.76 14.26 1.63
CA LEU A 340 3.23 12.90 1.80
C LEU A 340 2.90 12.31 0.42
N PHE A 341 3.09 11.00 0.24
CA PHE A 341 2.98 10.27 -1.05
C PHE A 341 1.58 10.33 -1.71
N VAL A 342 0.62 11.01 -1.09
CA VAL A 342 -0.79 11.16 -1.50
C VAL A 342 -0.98 12.26 -2.55
N MET A 343 -0.13 12.24 -3.58
CA MET A 343 -0.21 13.11 -4.76
C MET A 343 0.04 14.60 -4.47
N GLY A 344 0.96 14.91 -3.56
CA GLY A 344 1.42 16.27 -3.32
C GLY A 344 0.72 16.99 -2.16
N ALA A 345 1.04 18.26 -2.03
CA ALA A 345 0.39 19.23 -1.15
C ALA A 345 0.32 20.60 -1.86
N ARG A 346 -0.50 21.52 -1.34
CA ARG A 346 -0.75 22.83 -1.96
C ARG A 346 0.52 23.59 -2.35
N ASP A 347 1.53 23.54 -1.48
CA ASP A 347 2.80 24.25 -1.64
C ASP A 347 3.96 23.31 -2.05
N ASN A 348 3.64 22.05 -2.37
CA ASN A 348 4.63 21.04 -2.75
C ASN A 348 3.99 20.07 -3.76
N LEU A 349 4.03 20.50 -5.02
CA LEU A 349 3.38 19.81 -6.14
C LEU A 349 4.13 18.53 -6.51
N VAL A 350 3.43 17.65 -7.21
CA VAL A 350 4.01 16.47 -7.85
C VAL A 350 3.77 16.52 -9.36
N ASN A 351 4.70 15.91 -10.11
CA ASN A 351 4.58 15.62 -11.53
C ASN A 351 4.29 14.12 -11.69
N ILE A 352 3.28 13.76 -12.48
CA ILE A 352 2.76 12.40 -12.57
C ILE A 352 2.70 11.98 -14.04
N TRP A 353 3.43 10.92 -14.38
CA TRP A 353 3.32 10.24 -15.66
C TRP A 353 2.30 9.13 -15.51
N HIS A 354 1.25 9.16 -16.32
CA HIS A 354 0.13 8.23 -16.21
C HIS A 354 -0.10 7.50 -17.52
N TRP A 355 -0.20 6.17 -17.45
CA TRP A 355 -0.62 5.32 -18.54
C TRP A 355 -1.96 4.66 -18.21
N ALA A 356 -2.88 4.64 -19.17
CA ALA A 356 -4.06 3.81 -19.13
C ALA A 356 -4.15 2.93 -20.38
N ALA A 357 -4.60 1.69 -20.19
CA ALA A 357 -4.92 0.79 -21.29
C ALA A 357 -5.95 1.47 -22.21
N PRO A 358 -5.65 1.58 -23.53
CA PRO A 358 -6.54 2.27 -24.44
C PRO A 358 -7.91 1.58 -24.47
N PRO A 359 -9.01 2.34 -24.55
CA PRO A 359 -10.34 1.77 -24.61
C PRO A 359 -10.46 0.85 -25.83
N VAL A 360 -11.37 -0.12 -25.73
CA VAL A 360 -11.72 -0.96 -26.87
C VAL A 360 -12.34 -0.05 -27.93
N ASP A 361 -11.78 -0.07 -29.15
CA ASP A 361 -12.47 0.53 -30.28
C ASP A 361 -13.67 -0.36 -30.60
N VAL A 362 -14.85 0.11 -30.18
CA VAL A 362 -16.12 -0.60 -30.32
C VAL A 362 -16.44 -0.83 -31.79
N GLU A 363 -16.10 0.11 -32.69
CA GLU A 363 -16.33 -0.05 -34.14
C GLU A 363 -15.36 -1.06 -34.75
N ALA A 364 -14.10 -1.08 -34.31
CA ALA A 364 -13.15 -2.09 -34.77
C ALA A 364 -13.46 -3.49 -34.23
N THR A 365 -13.98 -3.57 -33.01
CA THR A 365 -14.25 -4.84 -32.30
C THR A 365 -15.63 -5.39 -32.65
N TYR A 366 -16.59 -4.52 -32.92
CA TYR A 366 -17.96 -4.84 -33.24
C TYR A 366 -18.45 -4.01 -34.42
N ALA A 367 -17.79 -4.19 -35.56
CA ALA A 367 -18.14 -3.51 -36.80
C ALA A 367 -19.63 -3.70 -37.12
N GLY A 368 -20.40 -2.61 -37.15
CA GLY A 368 -21.82 -2.64 -37.45
C GLY A 368 -22.74 -2.96 -36.27
N MET A 369 -22.25 -2.92 -35.02
CA MET A 369 -23.14 -2.94 -33.84
C MET A 369 -23.91 -1.63 -33.76
N ALA A 370 -25.03 -1.57 -34.47
CA ALA A 370 -25.96 -0.46 -34.43
C ALA A 370 -26.41 -0.21 -32.98
N VAL A 371 -26.33 1.05 -32.54
CA VAL A 371 -27.15 1.54 -31.44
C VAL A 371 -28.60 1.30 -31.84
N ASP A 372 -29.28 0.40 -31.12
CA ASP A 372 -30.68 -0.02 -31.29
C ASP A 372 -31.42 0.70 -32.42
N ASP A 373 -31.54 0.03 -33.56
CA ASP A 373 -32.58 0.37 -34.54
C ASP A 373 -33.90 0.11 -33.82
N TYR A 374 -34.66 1.16 -33.50
CA TYR A 374 -35.97 1.01 -32.84
C TYR A 374 -36.78 -0.01 -33.66
N PRO A 375 -37.28 -1.11 -33.08
CA PRO A 375 -37.95 -2.20 -33.81
C PRO A 375 -39.17 -1.74 -34.65
N LEU A 376 -39.65 -0.52 -34.41
CA LEU A 376 -40.75 0.12 -35.12
C LEU A 376 -40.32 0.86 -36.40
N SER A 377 -39.03 0.92 -36.73
CA SER A 377 -38.50 1.75 -37.82
C SER A 377 -38.60 1.10 -39.21
N GLY A 378 -38.93 -0.21 -39.28
CA GLY A 378 -39.34 -0.94 -40.47
C GLY A 378 -38.31 -1.12 -41.61
N LYS A 379 -37.10 -0.55 -41.49
CA LYS A 379 -36.02 -0.71 -42.50
C LYS A 379 -34.63 -0.65 -41.87
N PRO A 380 -33.75 -1.65 -42.13
CA PRO A 380 -32.41 -1.71 -41.55
C PRO A 380 -31.48 -0.61 -42.06
N TYR A 381 -30.57 -0.15 -41.19
CA TYR A 381 -29.51 0.83 -41.46
C TYR A 381 -28.35 0.20 -42.29
N PRO A 382 -27.59 0.95 -43.12
CA PRO A 382 -27.65 2.39 -43.39
C PRO A 382 -28.65 2.80 -44.47
N ARG A 383 -29.41 3.87 -44.20
CA ARG A 383 -30.41 4.46 -45.09
C ARG A 383 -29.74 5.42 -46.09
N LYS A 384 -29.01 4.87 -47.07
CA LYS A 384 -28.31 5.61 -48.14
C LYS A 384 -29.21 6.60 -48.91
N GLU A 385 -30.51 6.36 -48.94
CA GLU A 385 -31.48 7.16 -49.71
C GLU A 385 -31.88 8.50 -49.03
N MET A 386 -31.63 8.68 -47.73
CA MET A 386 -32.04 9.90 -47.00
C MET A 386 -30.94 10.97 -46.87
N GLY A 387 -29.80 10.83 -47.57
CA GLY A 387 -28.74 11.85 -47.53
C GLY A 387 -28.09 12.06 -46.15
N HIS A 388 -28.40 11.22 -45.15
CA HIS A 388 -27.75 11.28 -43.86
C HIS A 388 -26.28 10.90 -44.02
N PRO A 389 -25.32 11.75 -43.59
CA PRO A 389 -23.94 11.30 -43.47
C PRO A 389 -23.92 10.05 -42.58
N PRO A 390 -22.99 9.11 -42.82
CA PRO A 390 -22.84 7.96 -41.94
C PRO A 390 -22.78 8.48 -40.52
N ILE A 391 -23.57 7.90 -39.61
CA ILE A 391 -23.41 8.13 -38.17
C ILE A 391 -22.10 7.44 -37.78
N ALA A 392 -20.98 7.97 -38.26
CA ALA A 392 -19.87 8.18 -37.37
C ALA A 392 -20.42 9.17 -36.34
N ALA A 393 -21.06 8.67 -35.29
CA ALA A 393 -21.08 9.35 -34.01
C ALA A 393 -19.62 9.39 -33.55
N SER A 394 -18.80 10.15 -34.27
CA SER A 394 -17.46 10.50 -33.87
C SER A 394 -17.64 11.10 -32.48
N ARG A 395 -16.73 10.76 -31.56
CA ARG A 395 -16.66 11.41 -30.24
C ARG A 395 -16.96 12.91 -30.35
N ALA A 396 -16.52 13.55 -31.44
CA ALA A 396 -16.71 14.94 -31.86
C ALA A 396 -18.16 15.50 -31.93
N THR A 397 -19.22 14.69 -31.79
CA THR A 397 -20.62 15.20 -31.82
C THR A 397 -21.47 14.83 -30.59
N ARG A 398 -20.92 14.11 -29.61
CA ARG A 398 -21.69 13.73 -28.41
C ARG A 398 -21.76 14.90 -27.42
N THR A 399 -22.96 15.48 -27.27
CA THR A 399 -23.29 16.59 -26.35
C THR A 399 -22.68 16.48 -24.95
N PRO A 400 -22.62 15.29 -24.28
CA PRO A 400 -22.02 15.16 -22.96
C PRO A 400 -20.52 15.51 -22.89
N PHE A 401 -19.78 15.45 -24.01
CA PHE A 401 -18.35 15.71 -24.03
C PHE A 401 -18.01 17.15 -24.45
N VAL A 402 -18.96 17.92 -24.98
CA VAL A 402 -18.74 19.31 -25.41
C VAL A 402 -18.30 20.19 -24.24
N SER A 403 -18.89 20.01 -23.06
CA SER A 403 -18.47 20.70 -21.84
C SER A 403 -17.08 20.27 -21.38
N ALA A 404 -16.76 18.98 -21.49
CA ALA A 404 -15.42 18.48 -21.20
C ALA A 404 -14.36 19.03 -22.17
N TRP A 405 -14.69 19.22 -23.45
CA TRP A 405 -13.78 19.84 -24.44
C TRP A 405 -13.63 21.33 -24.20
N ALA A 406 -14.71 22.04 -23.89
CA ALA A 406 -14.67 23.45 -23.53
C ALA A 406 -13.82 23.67 -22.27
N ALA A 407 -13.84 22.71 -21.34
CA ALA A 407 -12.97 22.68 -20.16
C ALA A 407 -11.52 22.23 -20.46
N GLY A 408 -11.18 21.94 -21.72
CA GLY A 408 -9.84 21.52 -22.14
C GLY A 408 -9.44 20.11 -21.69
N ASN A 409 -10.40 19.23 -21.35
CA ASN A 409 -10.10 17.89 -20.86
C ASN A 409 -9.46 17.02 -21.98
N PRO A 410 -8.17 16.65 -21.87
CA PRO A 410 -7.46 15.92 -22.91
C PRO A 410 -7.95 14.48 -23.06
N ILE A 411 -8.52 13.86 -22.03
CA ILE A 411 -9.08 12.50 -22.09
C ILE A 411 -10.33 12.47 -22.99
N SER A 412 -11.15 13.51 -22.89
CA SER A 412 -12.40 13.61 -23.65
C SER A 412 -12.18 14.22 -25.03
N THR A 413 -11.17 15.07 -25.20
CA THR A 413 -10.94 15.83 -26.43
C THR A 413 -10.46 14.93 -27.59
N PRO A 414 -11.19 14.87 -28.72
CA PRO A 414 -10.78 14.11 -29.90
C PRO A 414 -9.38 14.52 -30.37
N GLY A 415 -8.52 13.54 -30.65
CA GLY A 415 -7.13 13.78 -31.10
C GLY A 415 -6.13 14.14 -29.99
N LEU A 416 -6.59 14.50 -28.79
CA LEU A 416 -5.74 14.72 -27.61
C LEU A 416 -5.75 13.56 -26.62
N ALA A 417 -6.72 12.64 -26.73
CA ALA A 417 -6.77 11.44 -25.91
C ALA A 417 -5.54 10.55 -26.20
N ARG A 418 -4.62 10.49 -25.24
CA ARG A 418 -3.40 9.70 -25.31
C ARG A 418 -3.39 8.65 -24.21
N PRO A 419 -2.91 7.41 -24.48
CA PRO A 419 -2.73 6.41 -23.43
C PRO A 419 -1.76 6.87 -22.35
N PHE A 420 -0.73 7.65 -22.73
CA PHE A 420 0.26 8.25 -21.85
C PHE A 420 -0.03 9.73 -21.69
N MET A 421 -0.04 10.21 -20.45
CA MET A 421 -0.29 11.61 -20.11
C MET A 421 0.71 12.12 -19.09
N ASP A 422 1.01 13.41 -19.21
CA ASP A 422 1.70 14.19 -18.19
C ASP A 422 0.68 14.97 -17.35
N LEU A 423 0.73 14.82 -16.03
CA LEU A 423 -0.23 15.35 -15.07
C LEU A 423 0.50 16.03 -13.89
N ASN A 424 -0.22 16.86 -13.14
CA ASN A 424 0.24 17.43 -11.88
C ASN A 424 -0.83 17.33 -10.79
N ALA A 425 -0.39 17.35 -9.54
CA ALA A 425 -1.28 17.43 -8.38
C ALA A 425 -0.61 18.16 -7.21
N GLY A 426 -1.42 18.81 -6.38
CA GLY A 426 -1.04 19.44 -5.11
C GLY A 426 -1.82 18.85 -3.94
N GLY A 427 -2.06 17.54 -3.98
CA GLY A 427 -2.93 16.79 -3.07
C GLY A 427 -3.92 15.93 -3.84
N PHE A 428 -4.36 14.81 -3.25
CA PHE A 428 -5.42 13.99 -3.83
C PHE A 428 -6.68 14.85 -4.06
N GLY A 429 -7.39 14.59 -5.17
CA GLY A 429 -8.53 15.41 -5.60
C GLY A 429 -8.19 16.64 -6.44
N THR A 430 -6.90 17.03 -6.52
CA THR A 430 -6.45 18.17 -7.35
C THR A 430 -5.76 17.76 -8.66
N LEU A 431 -5.78 16.47 -8.99
CA LEU A 431 -5.12 15.93 -10.17
C LEU A 431 -5.64 16.60 -11.45
N GLN A 432 -4.73 17.16 -12.23
CA GLN A 432 -5.03 17.78 -13.50
C GLN A 432 -4.02 17.38 -14.57
N PRO A 433 -4.45 17.19 -15.83
CA PRO A 433 -3.52 17.02 -16.92
C PRO A 433 -2.86 18.34 -17.29
N GLN A 434 -1.61 18.25 -17.74
CA GLN A 434 -0.92 19.40 -18.31
C GLN A 434 -1.54 19.83 -19.65
N GLY A 435 -1.27 21.06 -20.07
CA GLY A 435 -1.76 21.60 -21.33
C GLY A 435 -1.23 20.82 -22.55
N PRO A 436 -1.88 20.89 -23.72
CA PRO A 436 -1.51 20.09 -24.90
C PRO A 436 -0.05 20.23 -25.37
N LYS A 437 0.58 21.39 -25.12
CA LYS A 437 1.99 21.66 -25.46
C LYS A 437 2.98 21.02 -24.50
N ASP A 438 2.54 20.75 -23.28
CA ASP A 438 3.35 20.21 -22.19
C ASP A 438 3.15 18.68 -22.03
N GLN A 439 2.28 18.07 -22.85
CA GLN A 439 2.10 16.62 -22.95
C GLN A 439 3.29 15.95 -23.68
N ASN A 440 4.42 15.81 -22.98
CA ASN A 440 5.71 15.37 -23.51
C ASN A 440 6.12 13.93 -23.10
N VAL A 441 5.35 13.27 -22.23
CA VAL A 441 5.54 11.88 -21.85
C VAL A 441 5.11 10.96 -23.00
N GLN A 442 5.99 10.05 -23.36
CA GLN A 442 5.74 9.01 -24.37
C GLN A 442 5.90 7.63 -23.75
N GLY A 443 5.45 6.60 -24.46
CA GLY A 443 5.64 5.25 -23.96
C GLY A 443 5.06 4.15 -24.83
N GLN A 444 5.32 2.92 -24.39
CA GLN A 444 4.75 1.72 -24.98
C GLN A 444 4.30 0.78 -23.85
N ALA A 445 3.16 0.13 -24.05
CA ALA A 445 2.64 -0.89 -23.15
C ALA A 445 2.41 -2.19 -23.90
N ARG A 446 2.74 -3.32 -23.28
CA ARG A 446 2.50 -4.66 -23.79
C ARG A 446 2.07 -5.58 -22.66
N TRP A 447 0.95 -6.27 -22.85
CA TRP A 447 0.57 -7.39 -22.01
C TRP A 447 1.04 -8.70 -22.67
N PHE A 448 1.67 -9.58 -21.90
CA PHE A 448 2.10 -10.89 -22.39
C PHE A 448 2.21 -11.90 -21.25
N ARG A 449 1.52 -13.04 -21.38
CA ARG A 449 1.56 -14.17 -20.42
C ARG A 449 1.25 -13.75 -18.97
N GLY A 450 0.18 -13.00 -18.76
CA GLY A 450 -0.26 -12.61 -17.42
C GLY A 450 0.59 -11.51 -16.77
N LYS A 451 1.29 -10.70 -17.58
CA LYS A 451 2.11 -9.58 -17.11
C LYS A 451 1.93 -8.38 -18.01
N TRP A 452 1.85 -7.20 -17.39
CA TRP A 452 2.02 -5.93 -18.08
C TRP A 452 3.49 -5.51 -18.07
N ARG A 453 3.95 -4.95 -19.19
CA ARG A 453 5.21 -4.22 -19.30
C ARG A 453 4.89 -2.85 -19.89
N VAL A 454 5.19 -1.79 -19.15
CA VAL A 454 4.88 -0.41 -19.54
C VAL A 454 6.15 0.42 -19.43
N VAL A 455 6.60 0.97 -20.55
CA VAL A 455 7.75 1.89 -20.61
C VAL A 455 7.22 3.31 -20.72
N PHE A 456 7.59 4.16 -19.79
CA PHE A 456 7.47 5.61 -19.89
C PHE A 456 8.80 6.19 -20.34
N THR A 457 8.79 7.20 -21.20
CA THR A 457 9.97 7.97 -21.56
C THR A 457 9.66 9.46 -21.59
N ARG A 458 10.68 10.26 -21.28
CA ARG A 458 10.65 11.72 -21.42
C ARG A 458 12.07 12.25 -21.53
N SER A 459 12.25 13.44 -22.10
CA SER A 459 13.52 14.18 -22.00
C SER A 459 13.93 14.40 -20.54
N MET A 460 15.22 14.30 -20.23
CA MET A 460 15.72 14.47 -18.85
C MET A 460 15.53 15.90 -18.36
N GLU A 461 15.89 16.87 -19.20
CA GLU A 461 15.55 18.28 -19.06
C GLU A 461 14.26 18.56 -19.84
N SER A 462 13.29 19.19 -19.17
CA SER A 462 12.01 19.54 -19.77
C SER A 462 11.77 21.05 -19.71
N PRO A 463 11.24 21.67 -20.80
CA PRO A 463 10.84 23.07 -20.78
C PRO A 463 9.60 23.35 -19.91
N GLY A 464 8.86 22.31 -19.48
CA GLY A 464 7.67 22.44 -18.66
C GLY A 464 8.00 22.93 -17.24
N LYS A 465 7.36 24.01 -16.80
CA LYS A 465 7.60 24.57 -15.45
C LYS A 465 7.15 23.65 -14.31
N GLN A 466 6.25 22.72 -14.59
CA GLN A 466 5.70 21.76 -13.63
C GLN A 466 6.19 20.34 -13.89
N ASP A 467 7.28 20.21 -14.64
CA ASP A 467 7.92 18.94 -14.95
C ASP A 467 9.09 18.69 -14.01
N ALA A 468 9.22 17.45 -13.55
CA ALA A 468 10.40 17.05 -12.78
C ALA A 468 11.66 17.17 -13.65
N GLN A 469 12.71 17.84 -13.20
CA GLN A 469 13.96 17.94 -13.96
C GLN A 469 14.89 16.80 -13.56
N LEU A 470 15.04 15.79 -14.43
CA LEU A 470 15.65 14.49 -14.11
C LEU A 470 17.10 14.45 -14.59
N LEU A 471 17.96 15.30 -14.02
CA LEU A 471 19.34 15.52 -14.49
C LEU A 471 20.29 14.38 -14.10
N ALA A 472 21.35 14.16 -14.87
CA ALA A 472 22.38 13.17 -14.52
C ALA A 472 23.04 13.47 -13.16
N GLY A 473 23.39 12.44 -12.39
CA GLY A 473 23.96 12.56 -11.04
C GLY A 473 23.00 12.99 -9.92
N SER A 474 21.70 13.17 -10.21
CA SER A 474 20.70 13.63 -9.24
C SER A 474 19.98 12.48 -8.52
N ILE A 475 19.25 12.82 -7.46
CA ILE A 475 18.36 11.90 -6.75
C ILE A 475 16.97 12.53 -6.63
N HIS A 476 15.94 11.81 -7.09
CA HIS A 476 14.55 12.28 -7.08
C HIS A 476 13.63 11.36 -6.28
N PRO A 477 12.74 11.91 -5.43
CA PRO A 477 11.63 11.14 -4.87
C PRO A 477 10.73 10.62 -5.99
N ILE A 478 10.52 9.31 -6.04
CA ILE A 478 9.68 8.62 -7.03
C ILE A 478 8.67 7.72 -6.32
N GLY A 479 7.41 7.72 -6.75
CA GLY A 479 6.37 6.82 -6.25
C GLY A 479 5.57 6.22 -7.40
N PHE A 480 4.81 5.16 -7.11
CA PHE A 480 4.13 4.40 -8.15
C PHE A 480 2.68 4.09 -7.77
N ALA A 481 1.85 3.90 -8.78
CA ALA A 481 0.50 3.40 -8.62
C ALA A 481 0.10 2.46 -9.76
N VAL A 482 -0.73 1.46 -9.46
CA VAL A 482 -1.27 0.49 -10.43
C VAL A 482 -2.76 0.27 -10.15
N TRP A 483 -3.53 0.19 -11.23
CA TRP A 483 -4.96 -0.10 -11.24
C TRP A 483 -5.19 -1.36 -12.08
N ASP A 484 -5.96 -2.28 -11.51
CA ASP A 484 -6.43 -3.53 -12.12
C ASP A 484 -7.90 -3.37 -12.53
N GLY A 485 -8.14 -3.38 -13.83
CA GLY A 485 -9.45 -3.14 -14.43
C GLY A 485 -10.46 -4.23 -14.08
N PHE A 486 -10.05 -5.50 -14.00
CA PHE A 486 -10.89 -6.63 -13.58
C PHE A 486 -11.40 -6.45 -12.15
N ARG A 487 -10.57 -5.90 -11.27
CA ARG A 487 -10.95 -5.53 -9.88
C ARG A 487 -11.71 -4.21 -9.79
N ARG A 488 -11.96 -3.55 -10.92
CA ARG A 488 -12.68 -2.27 -11.01
C ARG A 488 -11.95 -1.17 -10.25
N ASP A 489 -10.63 -1.24 -10.20
CA ASP A 489 -9.80 -0.16 -9.69
C ASP A 489 -9.99 1.09 -10.58
N ARG A 490 -10.17 2.24 -9.94
CA ARG A 490 -10.22 3.56 -10.59
C ARG A 490 -10.01 4.65 -9.55
N ASN A 491 -9.56 5.83 -9.98
CA ASN A 491 -9.35 6.99 -9.09
C ASN A 491 -8.46 6.61 -7.90
N GLY A 492 -8.94 6.81 -6.65
CA GLY A 492 -8.21 6.43 -5.43
C GLY A 492 -8.24 4.93 -5.09
N GLN A 493 -9.05 4.12 -5.78
CA GLN A 493 -9.05 2.67 -5.61
C GLN A 493 -7.98 2.06 -6.49
N LYS A 494 -6.81 1.80 -5.89
CA LYS A 494 -5.59 1.38 -6.56
C LYS A 494 -4.57 0.82 -5.57
N SER A 495 -3.50 0.24 -6.09
CA SER A 495 -2.30 -0.05 -5.32
C SER A 495 -1.28 1.08 -5.47
N VAL A 496 -0.62 1.47 -4.38
CA VAL A 496 0.36 2.58 -4.36
C VAL A 496 1.61 2.24 -3.54
N THR A 497 2.64 3.06 -3.69
CA THR A 497 3.87 2.99 -2.89
C THR A 497 4.07 4.26 -2.07
N THR A 498 4.95 4.20 -1.08
CA THR A 498 5.61 5.39 -0.52
C THR A 498 6.64 5.96 -1.49
N TRP A 499 7.37 7.00 -1.07
CA TRP A 499 8.51 7.52 -1.81
C TRP A 499 9.70 6.55 -1.78
N TYR A 500 10.21 6.27 -2.98
CA TYR A 500 11.52 5.70 -3.28
C TYR A 500 12.44 6.81 -3.79
N LYS A 501 13.72 6.51 -3.98
CA LYS A 501 14.72 7.42 -4.53
C LYS A 501 15.16 6.93 -5.89
N LEU A 502 14.81 7.63 -6.96
CA LEU A 502 15.39 7.43 -8.29
C LEU A 502 16.76 8.10 -8.30
N ARG A 503 17.84 7.32 -8.42
CA ARG A 503 19.20 7.85 -8.57
C ARG A 503 19.61 7.77 -10.02
N ILE A 504 19.87 8.91 -10.62
CA ILE A 504 20.33 9.02 -12.01
C ILE A 504 21.85 8.98 -12.00
N GLU A 505 22.44 8.05 -12.76
CA GLU A 505 23.89 7.88 -12.82
C GLU A 505 24.63 9.02 -13.51
#